data_AF-A0A956HP72-F1
#
_entry.id   AF-A0A956HP72-F1
#
_cell.length_a   1.000
_cell.length_b   1.000
_cell.length_c   1.000
_cell.angle_alpha   90.00
_cell.angle_beta   90.00
_cell.angle_gamma   90.00
#
_symmetry.space_group_name_H-M   'P 1'
#
loop_
_entity.id
_entity.type
_entity.pdbx_description
1 polymer ?
#
loop_
_entity_poly.entity_id
_entity_poly.type
_entity_poly.pdbx_seq_one_letter_code
_entity_poly.pdbx_strand_id
1 'polypeptide(L)' 'MATSKQGLVTGVDGRARCFWCGSADDYVAYHDHEWGLPVDDDRRLFEKICL' A
#
# COMPACT_ATOMS: atom_id res chain seq x y z
N MET A 1 13.68 8.94 13.45
CA MET A 1 12.97 8.03 12.54
C MET A 1 13.67 8.10 11.19
N ALA A 2 14.25 6.99 10.72
CA ALA A 2 15.09 6.98 9.54
C ALA A 2 14.26 7.20 8.27
N THR A 3 14.41 8.37 7.64
CA THR A 3 13.92 8.67 6.30
C THR A 3 14.78 7.89 5.30
N SER A 4 14.25 6.76 4.81
CA SER A 4 14.91 5.97 3.78
C SER A 4 14.96 6.77 2.47
N LYS A 5 16.17 7.09 2.01
CA LYS A 5 16.44 7.66 0.67
C LYS A 5 15.90 6.81 -0.49
N GLN A 6 15.43 5.58 -0.22
CA GLN A 6 14.97 4.61 -1.22
C GLN A 6 13.44 4.47 -1.27
N GLY A 7 12.69 5.25 -0.47
CA GLY A 7 11.22 5.19 -0.46
C GLY A 7 10.65 3.90 0.14
N LEU A 8 11.47 3.11 0.82
CA LEU A 8 11.10 1.84 1.44
C LEU A 8 11.31 1.88 2.96
N VAL A 9 10.42 1.23 3.70
CA VAL A 9 10.49 1.01 5.16
C VAL A 9 10.32 -0.48 5.47
N THR A 10 10.99 -0.97 6.51
CA THR A 10 10.84 -2.37 6.97
C THR A 10 9.77 -2.44 8.05
N GLY A 11 8.75 -3.28 7.83
CA GLY A 11 7.68 -3.55 8.78
C GLY A 11 8.12 -4.46 9.94
N VAL A 12 7.25 -4.58 10.95
CA VAL A 12 7.46 -5.45 12.12
C VAL A 12 7.52 -6.95 11.77
N ASP A 13 6.95 -7.29 10.62
CA ASP A 13 7.00 -8.62 10.00
C ASP A 13 8.27 -8.86 9.18
N GLY A 14 9.21 -7.90 9.17
CA GLY A 14 10.47 -7.97 8.44
C GLY A 14 10.35 -7.72 6.93
N ARG A 15 9.16 -7.36 6.42
CA ARG A 15 8.95 -7.09 4.99
C ARG A 15 9.23 -5.63 4.65
N ALA A 16 9.84 -5.38 3.49
CA ALA A 16 10.01 -4.03 2.97
C ALA A 16 8.74 -3.58 2.22
N ARG A 17 8.24 -2.39 2.55
CA ARG A 17 7.06 -1.76 1.92
C ARG A 17 7.34 -0.31 1.57
N CYS A 18 6.47 0.31 0.76
CA CYS A 18 6.58 1.73 0.48
C CYS A 18 6.52 2.56 1.78
N PHE A 19 7.27 3.66 1.81
CA PHE A 19 7.40 4.50 3.01
C PHE A 19 6.07 5.05 3.55
N TRP A 20 5.05 5.14 2.68
CA TRP A 20 3.73 5.64 3.02
C TRP A 20 2.79 4.56 3.58
N CYS A 21 3.15 3.27 3.47
CA CYS A 21 2.30 2.15 3.94
C CYS A 21 2.00 2.22 5.44
N GLY A 22 2.88 2.83 6.24
CA GLY A 22 2.71 2.92 7.69
C GLY A 22 2.73 1.55 8.39
N SER A 23 1.95 1.42 9.45
CA SER A 23 1.88 0.20 10.28
C SER A 23 0.46 -0.17 10.72
N ALA A 24 -0.57 0.51 10.20
CA ALA A 24 -1.95 0.18 10.50
C ALA A 24 -2.37 -1.04 9.66
N ASP A 25 -2.99 -2.03 10.29
CA ASP A 25 -3.26 -3.34 9.67
C ASP A 25 -4.11 -3.24 8.39
N ASP A 26 -5.09 -2.34 8.38
CA ASP A 26 -5.95 -2.06 7.22
C ASP A 26 -5.16 -1.46 6.06
N TYR A 27 -4.25 -0.51 6.34
CA TYR A 27 -3.42 0.13 5.34
C TYR A 27 -2.32 -0.79 4.81
N VAL A 28 -1.78 -1.67 5.66
CA VAL A 28 -0.87 -2.76 5.24
C VAL A 28 -1.58 -3.73 4.31
N ALA A 29 -2.81 -4.16 4.65
CA ALA A 29 -3.60 -5.03 3.79
C ALA A 29 -3.92 -4.37 2.44
N TYR A 30 -4.33 -3.10 2.45
CA TYR A 30 -4.57 -2.32 1.24
C TYR A 30 -3.31 -2.20 0.37
N HIS A 31 -2.16 -1.88 0.96
CA HIS A 31 -0.89 -1.82 0.24
C HIS A 31 -0.50 -3.16 -0.40
N ASP A 32 -0.57 -4.25 0.37
CA ASP A 32 -0.08 -5.57 -0.05
C ASP A 32 -1.02 -6.27 -1.05
N HIS A 33 -2.32 -5.96 -1.02
CA HIS A 33 -3.34 -6.72 -1.75
C HIS A 33 -4.19 -5.89 -2.72
N GLU A 34 -4.04 -4.56 -2.76
CA GLU A 34 -4.84 -3.74 -3.66
C GLU A 34 -4.03 -2.68 -4.40
N TRP A 35 -3.10 -2.01 -3.73
CA TRP A 35 -2.41 -0.87 -4.31
C TRP A 35 -1.45 -1.29 -5.42
N GLY A 36 -1.59 -0.66 -6.60
CA GLY A 36 -0.73 -0.94 -7.75
C GLY A 36 -1.03 -2.28 -8.46
N LEU A 37 -2.01 -3.07 -8.00
CA LEU A 37 -2.47 -4.24 -8.74
C LEU A 37 -3.41 -3.81 -9.89
N PRO A 38 -3.28 -4.41 -11.09
CA PRO A 38 -4.18 -4.11 -12.21
C PRO A 38 -5.65 -4.42 -11.87
N VAL A 39 -6.55 -3.55 -12.32
CA VAL A 39 -8.00 -3.74 -12.22
C VAL A 39 -8.62 -3.37 -13.56
N ASP A 40 -9.43 -4.27 -14.10
CA ASP A 40 -10.13 -4.13 -15.39
C ASP A 40 -11.67 -4.16 -15.26
N ASP A 41 -12.20 -4.33 -14.04
CA ASP A 41 -13.63 -4.24 -13.76
C ASP A 41 -14.07 -2.77 -13.60
N ASP A 42 -14.99 -2.32 -14.47
CA ASP A 42 -15.48 -0.93 -14.50
C ASP A 42 -16.06 -0.46 -13.16
N ARG A 43 -16.77 -1.34 -12.45
CA ARG A 43 -17.38 -0.98 -11.16
C ARG A 43 -16.31 -0.82 -10.08
N ARG A 44 -15.31 -1.69 -10.03
CA ARG A 44 -14.16 -1.56 -9.12
C ARG A 44 -13.33 -0.32 -9.44
N LEU A 45 -13.15 0.02 -10.71
CA LEU A 45 -12.47 1.25 -11.11
C LEU A 45 -13.26 2.48 -10.66
N PHE A 46 -14.59 2.47 -10.83
CA PHE A 46 -15.46 3.53 -10.30
C PHE A 46 -15.39 3.65 -8.77
N GLU A 47 -15.41 2.52 -8.05
CA GLU A 47 -15.20 2.51 -6.60
C GLU A 47 -13.87 3.18 -6.22
N LYS A 48 -12.77 2.88 -6.91
CA LYS A 48 -11.42 3.40 -6.60
C LYS A 48 -11.23 4.88 -6.90
N ILE A 49 -11.96 5.47 -7.86
CA ILE A 49 -11.84 6.91 -8.17
C ILE A 49 -12.70 7.80 -7.25
N CYS A 50 -13.73 7.23 -6.62
CA CYS A 50 -14.62 7.97 -5.73
C CYS A 50 -14.17 8.03 -4.26
N LEU A 51 -13.32 7.08 -3.83
CA LEU A 51 -12.81 6.95 -2.45
C LEU A 51 -11.54 7.76 -2.23
#